data_AF-A0A1U7J603-F1
#
_entry.id   AF-A0A1U7J603-F1
#
_cell.length_a   1.000
_cell.length_b   1.000
_cell.length_c   1.000
_cell.angle_alpha   90.00
_cell.angle_beta   90.00
_cell.angle_gamma   90.00
#
_symmetry.space_group_name_H-M   'P 1'
#
loop_
_entity.id
_entity.type
_entity.pdbx_description
1 polymer ?
#
loop_
_entity_poly.entity_id
_entity_poly.type
_entity_poly.pdbx_seq_one_letter_code
_entity_poly.pdbx_strand_id
1 'polypeptide(L)' 'MFERIFGHIQGYPVGSWFESRAALSEAGLHRPGVAGISGTEGEGADSIADDLFFNRNRR' A
#
# COMPACT_ATOMS: atom_id res chain seq x y z
N MET A 1 14.17 -10.98 -1.49
CA MET A 1 13.62 -9.86 -0.70
C MET A 1 13.44 -8.69 -1.65
N PHE A 2 12.26 -8.06 -1.66
CA PHE A 2 12.08 -6.82 -2.42
C PHE A 2 12.68 -5.65 -1.64
N GLU A 3 13.31 -4.71 -2.35
CA GLU A 3 13.82 -3.47 -1.79
C GLU A 3 12.69 -2.63 -1.20
N ARG A 4 12.79 -2.23 0.07
CA ARG A 4 11.83 -1.31 0.71
C ARG A 4 12.06 0.09 0.19
N ILE A 5 10.98 0.74 -0.22
CA ILE A 5 11.02 2.12 -0.70
C ILE A 5 10.29 2.96 0.35
N PHE A 6 10.98 3.95 0.90
CA PHE A 6 10.39 4.94 1.79
C PHE A 6 10.01 6.18 1.01
N GLY A 7 8.85 6.75 1.32
CA GLY A 7 8.36 7.98 0.70
C GLY A 7 7.46 7.74 -0.51
N HIS A 8 7.42 8.70 -1.42
CA HIS A 8 6.48 8.72 -2.52
C HIS A 8 6.86 7.75 -3.64
N ILE A 9 5.91 6.91 -4.06
CA ILE A 9 6.03 6.07 -5.24
C ILE A 9 5.54 6.86 -6.46
N GLN A 10 6.42 7.00 -7.47
CA GLN A 10 6.11 7.75 -8.68
C GLN A 10 4.94 7.12 -9.45
N GLY A 11 4.09 7.97 -10.03
CA GLY A 11 2.91 7.55 -10.80
C GLY A 11 1.63 7.41 -9.97
N TYR A 12 1.69 7.52 -8.64
CA TYR A 12 0.53 7.41 -7.76
C TYR A 12 0.34 8.67 -6.91
N PRO A 13 -0.31 9.72 -7.45
CA PRO A 13 -0.58 10.93 -6.70
C PRO A 13 -1.53 10.65 -5.51
N VAL A 14 -1.52 11.56 -4.53
CA VAL A 14 -2.46 11.51 -3.40
C VAL A 14 -3.90 11.49 -3.92
N GLY A 15 -4.72 10.60 -3.35
CA GLY A 15 -6.11 10.37 -3.79
C GLY A 15 -6.27 9.29 -4.87
N SER A 16 -5.19 8.60 -5.25
CA SER A 16 -5.28 7.39 -6.08
C SER A 16 -6.12 6.31 -5.38
N TRP A 17 -7.00 5.66 -6.14
CA TRP A 17 -7.88 4.59 -5.65
C TRP A 17 -7.46 3.25 -6.23
N PHE A 18 -7.64 2.19 -5.44
CA PHE A 18 -7.38 0.82 -5.87
C PHE A 18 -8.65 -0.02 -5.73
N GLU A 19 -8.77 -1.05 -6.58
CA GLU A 19 -9.91 -1.97 -6.53
C GLU A 19 -9.79 -3.02 -5.43
N SER A 20 -8.56 -3.36 -5.02
CA SER A 20 -8.29 -4.41 -4.04
C SER A 20 -6.91 -4.25 -3.40
N ARG A 21 -6.72 -4.93 -2.26
CA ARG A 21 -5.41 -5.11 -1.62
C ARG A 21 -4.37 -5.73 -2.55
N ALA A 22 -4.78 -6.62 -3.45
CA ALA A 22 -3.90 -7.23 -4.45
C ALA A 22 -3.40 -6.18 -5.45
N ALA A 23 -4.29 -5.35 -6.00
CA ALA A 23 -3.90 -4.27 -6.90
C ALA A 23 -2.98 -3.24 -6.22
N LEU A 24 -3.21 -2.94 -4.94
CA LEU A 24 -2.34 -2.06 -4.14
C LEU A 24 -0.94 -2.68 -3.92
N SER A 25 -0.87 -4.00 -3.72
CA SER A 25 0.38 -4.76 -3.56
C SER A 25 1.18 -4.82 -4.87
N GLU A 26 0.51 -5.10 -5.99
CA GLU A 26 1.10 -5.13 -7.32
C GLU A 26 1.65 -3.75 -7.74
N ALA A 27 0.96 -2.68 -7.36
CA ALA A 27 1.43 -1.30 -7.55
C ALA A 27 2.65 -0.94 -6.69
N GLY A 28 2.96 -1.75 -5.67
CA GLY A 28 4.13 -1.56 -4.81
C GLY A 28 3.97 -0.51 -3.71
N LEU A 29 2.79 0.12 -3.55
CA LEU A 29 2.54 1.11 -2.49
C LEU A 29 2.38 0.46 -1.11
N HIS A 30 1.80 -0.74 -1.05
CA HIS A 30 1.69 -1.52 0.17
C HIS A 30 1.70 -3.02 -0.15
N ARG A 31 2.87 -3.64 -0.01
CA ARG A 31 3.09 -5.03 -0.46
C ARG A 31 2.30 -6.08 0.32
N PRO A 32 2.08 -5.97 1.65
CA PRO A 32 1.30 -6.97 2.36
C PRO A 32 -0.15 -7.08 1.83
N GLY A 33 -0.57 -8.29 1.48
CA GLY A 33 -1.94 -8.53 1.03
C GLY A 33 -2.99 -8.47 2.15
N VAL A 34 -2.57 -8.57 3.42
CA VAL A 34 -3.48 -8.64 4.58
C VAL A 34 -3.07 -7.69 5.72
N ALA A 35 -1.79 -7.66 6.10
CA ALA A 35 -1.34 -6.81 7.21
C ALA A 35 -1.65 -5.33 6.93
N GLY A 36 -2.04 -4.56 7.94
CA GLY A 36 -2.29 -3.12 7.79
C GLY A 36 -1.01 -2.27 7.79
N ILE A 37 0.11 -2.83 8.25
CA ILE A 37 1.41 -2.15 8.38
C ILE A 37 2.47 -3.01 7.70
N SER A 38 3.29 -2.37 6.86
CA SER A 38 4.47 -2.96 6.23
C SER A 38 5.71 -2.33 6.84
N GLY A 39 6.64 -3.14 7.33
CA GLY A 39 7.86 -2.66 7.97
C GLY A 39 8.63 -3.77 8.67
N THR A 40 9.72 -3.38 9.34
CA THR A 40 10.45 -4.22 10.29
C THR A 40 10.70 -3.45 11.58
N GLU A 41 11.03 -4.16 12.65
CA GLU A 41 11.43 -3.54 13.92
C GLU A 41 12.69 -2.67 13.76
N GLY A 42 13.66 -3.10 12.97
CA GLY A 42 14.95 -2.42 12.81
C GLY A 42 14.96 -1.24 11.83
N GLU A 43 14.02 -1.20 10.87
CA GLU A 43 13.97 -0.16 9.82
C GLU A 43 12.77 0.78 9.96
N GLY A 44 11.74 0.37 10.70
CA GLY A 44 10.46 1.08 10.80
C GLY A 44 9.44 0.65 9.75
N ALA A 45 8.36 1.44 9.63
CA ALA A 45 7.26 1.18 8.71
C ALA A 45 7.44 1.91 7.38
N ASP A 46 7.40 1.17 6.27
CA ASP A 46 7.48 1.72 4.90
C ASP A 46 6.13 2.16 4.36
N SER A 47 5.04 1.50 4.79
CA SER A 47 3.68 1.83 4.34
C SER A 47 2.62 1.34 5.34
N ILE A 48 1.48 2.04 5.38
CA ILE A 48 0.29 1.67 6.15
C ILE A 48 -0.89 1.67 5.19
N ALA A 49 -1.75 0.66 5.28
CA ALA A 49 -2.97 0.55 4.49
C ALA A 49 -4.21 0.53 5.40
N ASP A 50 -5.15 1.42 5.09
CA ASP A 50 -6.50 1.42 5.64
C ASP A 50 -7.47 1.12 4.48
N ASP A 51 -8.50 0.32 4.77
CA ASP A 51 -9.46 -0.10 3.75
C ASP A 51 -10.38 1.05 3.28
N LEU A 52 -10.28 2.24 3.89
CA LEU A 52 -10.95 3.47 3.44
C LEU A 52 -10.48 3.96 2.05
N PHE A 53 -9.32 3.53 1.57
CA PHE A 53 -8.77 3.90 0.25
C PHE A 53 -9.17 2.94 -0.89
N PHE A 54 -10.04 1.95 -0.62
CA PHE A 54 -10.60 1.09 -1.65
C PHE A 54 -11.94 1.63 -2.15
N ASN A 55 -12.17 1.51 -3.45
CA ASN A 55 -13.41 1.99 -4.06
C ASN A 55 -14.63 1.27 -3.46
N ARG A 56 -15.40 1.98 -2.62
CA ARG A 56 -16.59 1.44 -1.93
C ARG A 56 -17.84 1.41 -2.81
N ASN A 57 -17.78 1.91 -4.05
CA ASN A 57 -18.93 1.98 -4.97
C ASN A 57 -19.26 0.66 -5.71
N ARG A 58 -18.76 -0.49 -5.23
CA ARG A 58 -19.27 -1.81 -5.62
C ARG A 58 -20.20 -2.33 -4.52
N ARG A 59 -21.47 -1.93 -4.58
CA ARG A 59 -22.61 -2.68 -4.04
C ARG A 59 -23.46 -3.14 -5.21
#